data_AF-A0A6G1H820-F1
#
_entry.id   AF-A0A6G1H820-F1
#
_cell.length_a   1.000
_cell.length_b   1.000
_cell.length_c   1.000
_cell.angle_alpha   90.00
_cell.angle_beta   90.00
_cell.angle_gamma   90.00
#
_symmetry.space_group_name_H-M   'P 1'
#
loop_
_entity.id
_entity.type
_entity.pdbx_description
1 polymer ?
#
loop_
_entity_poly.entity_id
_entity_poly.type
_entity_poly.pdbx_seq_one_letter_code
_entity_poly.pdbx_strand_id
1 'polypeptide(L)'
;MGMSKVQDEQDFWDRYDSPTRQLYIDMAKLRVNEELRIKSELDERDLEVECQHLAELKRSAEEHARINQQAKTTYNLHMAQLEARRLQEEADLKRRLEEQLRQNREQARAKERAEQEARDRERREQEEHERRLREQKERQEREAREAREARERENKEEQRKAKEAQEARNAQEAREAQQAAEAAQAKSKPPPPAGIPTQASSSASRPQHSAPKPPTSAASGPAASKVIEQLSDIHLRAKQAREEIHRRYLEAHRELKNMRRNVAAYGKQNPDFKKAVGEMRREITKVCGQISIETPGAQPTNSKQSNNKQRTLQIKNILEDASKSSLFPLDIRPYIVSRPIPPHLNNENAKAPVLLLYLLNILAKVLIKQIIEEVSQRDKVADPLAVMAVTIFSEPALCWNGISLIDILLAKYHLAAPALFGIYGKETTENGRARIGWARNGDGNGWIPEQTHAERMTGLGRGFAAMSLRKFPSKWVEQKNPLPPHNFYEAIAGIVNVPPGEVTQTHFYLLKALTEEKWAGKFVGVYGKAAIAVLRHALVEFPSRAPKSQGRDAVAAVPEVLKRDLKLTL
;
A
#
# COMPACT_ATOMS: atom_id res chain seq x y z
N MET A 1 112.64 30.27 -2.50
CA MET A 1 112.63 29.87 -1.07
C MET A 1 111.19 29.57 -0.69
N GLY A 2 110.90 28.49 0.06
CA GLY A 2 109.54 28.23 0.55
C GLY A 2 109.18 26.78 0.91
N MET A 3 109.71 25.77 0.22
CA MET A 3 109.24 24.37 0.39
C MET A 3 110.05 23.51 1.39
N SER A 4 111.30 23.87 1.70
CA SER A 4 112.20 23.01 2.49
C SER A 4 111.85 22.85 3.98
N LYS A 5 110.88 23.60 4.52
CA LYS A 5 110.55 23.56 5.97
C LYS A 5 109.37 22.68 6.35
N VAL A 6 108.52 22.27 5.40
CA VAL A 6 107.32 21.47 5.70
C VAL A 6 107.66 19.99 5.86
N GLN A 7 108.66 19.50 5.12
CA GLN A 7 109.07 18.09 5.19
C GLN A 7 109.88 17.78 6.46
N ASP A 8 110.74 18.70 6.92
CA ASP A 8 111.47 18.56 8.20
C ASP A 8 110.54 18.43 9.42
N GLU A 9 109.35 19.05 9.40
CA GLU A 9 108.36 18.91 10.49
C GLU A 9 107.58 17.59 10.43
N GLN A 10 107.43 16.97 9.25
CA GLN A 10 106.80 15.65 9.14
C GLN A 10 107.77 14.53 9.57
N ASP A 11 109.02 14.58 9.11
CA ASP A 11 110.12 13.67 9.52
C ASP A 11 110.43 13.73 11.02
N PHE A 12 110.01 14.79 11.73
CA PHE A 12 110.18 14.92 13.18
C PHE A 12 109.16 14.11 13.98
N TRP A 13 107.90 14.04 13.54
CA TRP A 13 106.84 13.29 14.22
C TRP A 13 106.92 11.78 13.94
N ASP A 14 107.31 11.38 12.73
CA ASP A 14 107.44 9.96 12.34
C ASP A 14 108.53 9.23 13.15
N ARG A 15 109.50 9.94 13.74
CA ARG A 15 110.52 9.37 14.63
C ARG A 15 110.04 9.05 16.05
N TYR A 16 108.84 9.50 16.42
CA TYR A 16 108.26 9.31 17.75
C TYR A 16 106.95 8.52 17.75
N ASP A 17 106.50 7.98 16.62
CA ASP A 17 105.32 7.13 16.60
C ASP A 17 105.63 5.75 17.21
N SER A 18 105.20 5.57 18.47
CA SER A 18 105.37 4.30 19.18
C SER A 18 104.68 3.18 18.40
N PRO A 19 105.30 2.00 18.20
CA PRO A 19 104.66 0.88 17.51
C PRO A 19 103.27 0.52 18.07
N THR A 20 103.05 0.72 19.38
CA THR A 20 101.77 0.56 20.05
C THR A 20 100.70 1.53 19.52
N ARG A 21 101.05 2.79 19.22
CA ARG A 21 100.13 3.81 18.69
C ARG A 21 99.75 3.51 17.24
N GLN A 22 100.71 3.10 16.42
CA GLN A 22 100.43 2.60 15.06
C GLN A 22 99.48 1.39 15.09
N LEU A 23 99.71 0.41 15.98
CA LEU A 23 98.82 -0.74 16.17
C LEU A 23 97.40 -0.33 16.59
N TYR A 24 97.24 0.67 17.47
CA TYR A 24 95.91 1.21 17.80
C TYR A 24 95.22 1.87 16.60
N ILE A 25 95.97 2.64 15.80
CA ILE A 25 95.46 3.29 14.59
C ILE A 25 95.01 2.24 13.55
N ASP A 26 95.81 1.19 13.34
CA ASP A 26 95.49 0.15 12.37
C ASP A 26 94.38 -0.80 12.86
N MET A 27 94.28 -1.08 14.17
CA MET A 27 93.09 -1.73 14.74
C MET A 27 91.82 -0.88 14.58
N ALA A 28 91.92 0.44 14.70
CA ALA A 28 90.78 1.34 14.48
C ALA A 28 90.35 1.35 13.01
N LYS A 29 91.31 1.41 12.06
CA LYS A 29 91.03 1.26 10.62
C LYS A 29 90.38 -0.08 10.29
N LEU A 30 90.88 -1.18 10.87
CA LEU A 30 90.31 -2.52 10.66
C LEU A 30 88.86 -2.59 11.13
N ARG A 31 88.53 -2.05 12.32
CA ARG A 31 87.14 -1.98 12.81
C ARG A 31 86.24 -1.13 11.92
N VAL A 32 86.70 0.04 11.46
CA VAL A 32 85.92 0.89 10.54
C VAL A 32 85.70 0.19 9.19
N ASN A 33 86.71 -0.49 8.66
CA ASN A 33 86.58 -1.27 7.42
C ASN A 33 85.64 -2.48 7.59
N GLU A 34 85.66 -3.15 8.74
CA GLU A 34 84.76 -4.26 9.07
C GLU A 34 83.32 -3.76 9.23
N GLU A 35 83.09 -2.65 9.93
CA GLU A 35 81.78 -1.98 9.99
C GLU A 35 81.26 -1.55 8.61
N LEU A 36 82.12 -1.01 7.75
CA LEU A 36 81.75 -0.63 6.38
C LEU A 36 81.41 -1.84 5.52
N ARG A 37 82.16 -2.95 5.66
CA ARG A 37 81.84 -4.20 4.96
C ARG A 37 80.52 -4.78 5.43
N ILE A 38 80.26 -4.81 6.75
CA ILE A 38 78.99 -5.26 7.33
C ILE A 38 77.82 -4.39 6.88
N LYS A 39 78.00 -3.07 6.72
CA LYS A 39 76.98 -2.17 6.16
C LYS A 39 76.70 -2.47 4.69
N SER A 40 77.73 -2.58 3.83
CA SER A 40 77.54 -3.01 2.42
C SER A 40 76.84 -4.37 2.31
N GLU A 41 77.24 -5.33 3.15
CA GLU A 41 76.63 -6.65 3.26
C GLU A 41 75.17 -6.64 3.77
N LEU A 42 74.71 -5.56 4.40
CA LEU A 42 73.31 -5.37 4.81
C LEU A 42 72.53 -4.64 3.72
N ASP A 43 73.08 -3.54 3.20
CA ASP A 43 72.50 -2.75 2.11
C ASP A 43 72.24 -3.62 0.86
N GLU A 44 73.17 -4.53 0.52
CA GLU A 44 73.01 -5.51 -0.57
C GLU A 44 71.84 -6.49 -0.30
N ARG A 45 71.67 -6.96 0.93
CA ARG A 45 70.59 -7.90 1.30
C ARG A 45 69.22 -7.21 1.34
N ASP A 46 69.16 -5.97 1.82
CA ASP A 46 67.93 -5.19 1.82
C ASP A 46 67.50 -4.87 0.37
N LEU A 47 68.44 -4.54 -0.52
CA LEU A 47 68.18 -4.42 -1.97
C LEU A 47 67.69 -5.73 -2.60
N GLU A 48 68.25 -6.89 -2.25
CA GLU A 48 67.75 -8.20 -2.72
C GLU A 48 66.31 -8.47 -2.26
N VAL A 49 65.98 -8.14 -1.00
CA VAL A 49 64.64 -8.31 -0.43
C VAL A 49 63.64 -7.34 -1.06
N GLU A 50 63.99 -6.07 -1.27
CA GLU A 50 63.15 -5.13 -2.02
C GLU A 50 62.90 -5.61 -3.46
N CYS A 51 63.93 -6.10 -4.16
CA CYS A 51 63.79 -6.65 -5.51
C CYS A 51 62.83 -7.86 -5.55
N GLN A 52 62.92 -8.75 -4.57
CA GLN A 52 62.02 -9.90 -4.43
C GLN A 52 60.58 -9.44 -4.15
N HIS A 53 60.37 -8.54 -3.18
CA HIS A 53 59.05 -8.04 -2.83
C HIS A 53 58.38 -7.30 -4.01
N LEU A 54 59.13 -6.48 -4.75
CA LEU A 54 58.64 -5.82 -5.96
C LEU A 54 58.30 -6.81 -7.09
N ALA A 55 58.97 -7.96 -7.17
CA ALA A 55 58.61 -9.03 -8.10
C ALA A 55 57.33 -9.79 -7.68
N GLU A 56 57.14 -10.03 -6.38
CA GLU A 56 55.90 -10.62 -5.84
C GLU A 56 54.69 -9.71 -6.03
N LEU A 57 54.83 -8.41 -5.74
CA LEU A 57 53.77 -7.42 -5.97
C LEU A 57 53.34 -7.35 -7.45
N LYS A 58 54.29 -7.46 -8.38
CA LYS A 58 53.99 -7.54 -9.83
C LYS A 58 53.22 -8.81 -10.19
N ARG A 59 53.68 -9.98 -9.75
CA ARG A 59 52.97 -11.26 -9.96
C ARG A 59 51.55 -11.23 -9.40
N SER A 60 51.36 -10.72 -8.19
CA SER A 60 50.06 -10.54 -7.56
C SER A 60 49.14 -9.60 -8.37
N ALA A 61 49.67 -8.47 -8.86
CA ALA A 61 48.92 -7.56 -9.72
C ALA A 61 48.51 -8.21 -11.06
N GLU A 62 49.38 -9.03 -11.65
CA GLU A 62 49.09 -9.79 -12.89
C GLU A 62 48.01 -10.86 -12.66
N GLU A 63 48.06 -11.61 -11.56
CA GLU A 63 47.01 -12.57 -11.19
C GLU A 63 45.68 -11.88 -10.92
N HIS A 64 45.67 -10.78 -10.16
CA HIS A 64 44.48 -9.96 -9.96
C HIS A 64 43.94 -9.39 -11.28
N ALA A 65 44.80 -9.00 -12.23
CA ALA A 65 44.36 -8.57 -13.55
C ALA A 65 43.71 -9.73 -14.34
N ARG A 66 44.29 -10.94 -14.32
CA ARG A 66 43.74 -12.13 -14.96
C ARG A 66 42.38 -12.53 -14.37
N ILE A 67 42.26 -12.55 -13.04
CA ILE A 67 41.01 -12.83 -12.32
C ILE A 67 39.94 -11.79 -12.69
N ASN A 68 40.29 -10.50 -12.73
CA ASN A 68 39.37 -9.43 -13.14
C ASN A 68 38.92 -9.55 -14.61
N GLN A 69 39.78 -10.02 -15.52
CA GLN A 69 39.38 -10.30 -16.90
C GLN A 69 38.41 -11.50 -16.97
N GLN A 70 38.69 -12.59 -16.25
CA GLN A 70 37.82 -13.78 -16.18
C GLN A 70 36.46 -13.49 -15.51
N ALA A 71 36.43 -12.62 -14.49
CA ALA A 71 35.19 -12.16 -13.87
C ALA A 71 34.36 -11.30 -14.84
N LYS A 72 35.00 -10.46 -15.67
CA LYS A 72 34.31 -9.66 -16.70
C LYS A 72 33.72 -10.55 -17.80
N THR A 73 34.46 -11.56 -18.29
CA THR A 73 33.94 -12.44 -19.35
C THR A 73 32.80 -13.33 -18.86
N THR A 74 32.88 -13.88 -17.65
CA THR A 74 31.78 -14.68 -17.07
C THR A 74 30.55 -13.83 -16.75
N TYR A 75 30.72 -12.60 -16.24
CA TYR A 75 29.62 -11.64 -16.07
C TYR A 75 28.94 -11.31 -17.41
N ASN A 76 29.71 -10.96 -18.45
CA ASN A 76 29.17 -10.64 -19.77
C ASN A 76 28.41 -11.82 -20.39
N LEU A 77 28.94 -13.05 -20.27
CA LEU A 77 28.27 -14.27 -20.73
C LEU A 77 26.94 -14.51 -20.01
N HIS A 78 26.91 -14.35 -18.68
CA HIS A 78 25.69 -14.50 -17.89
C HIS A 78 24.64 -13.42 -18.23
N MET A 79 25.07 -12.18 -18.47
CA MET A 79 24.17 -11.10 -18.94
C MET A 79 23.57 -11.43 -20.32
N ALA A 80 24.38 -11.89 -21.29
CA ALA A 80 23.89 -12.30 -22.60
C ALA A 80 22.90 -13.49 -22.51
N GLN A 81 23.13 -14.45 -21.61
CA GLN A 81 22.20 -15.56 -21.36
C GLN A 81 20.86 -15.09 -20.76
N LEU A 82 20.87 -14.09 -19.86
CA LEU A 82 19.66 -13.49 -19.32
C LEU A 82 18.87 -12.72 -20.38
N GLU A 83 19.55 -11.97 -21.25
CA GLU A 83 18.91 -11.24 -22.35
C GLU A 83 18.32 -12.19 -23.39
N ALA A 84 19.04 -13.26 -23.77
CA ALA A 84 18.52 -14.30 -24.66
C ALA A 84 17.27 -15.00 -24.09
N ARG A 85 17.27 -15.35 -22.79
CA ARG A 85 16.07 -15.93 -22.13
C ARG A 85 14.90 -14.96 -22.15
N ARG A 86 15.11 -13.68 -21.84
CA ARG A 86 14.04 -12.67 -21.88
C ARG A 86 13.47 -12.49 -23.29
N LEU A 87 14.30 -12.54 -24.32
CA LEU A 87 13.85 -12.47 -25.71
C LEU A 87 12.99 -13.68 -26.11
N GLN A 88 13.33 -14.88 -25.62
CA GLN A 88 12.51 -16.09 -25.80
C GLN A 88 11.17 -15.98 -25.05
N GLU A 89 11.18 -15.55 -23.78
CA GLU A 89 9.96 -15.33 -22.99
C GLU A 89 9.03 -14.29 -23.65
N GLU A 90 9.58 -13.19 -24.19
CA GLU A 90 8.81 -12.19 -24.93
C GLU A 90 8.26 -12.71 -26.26
N ALA A 91 8.97 -13.61 -26.96
CA ALA A 91 8.51 -14.23 -28.20
C ALA A 91 7.36 -15.23 -27.95
N ASP A 92 7.48 -16.09 -26.94
CA ASP A 92 6.43 -17.04 -26.54
C ASP A 92 5.18 -16.31 -26.03
N LEU A 93 5.33 -15.21 -25.30
CA LEU A 93 4.21 -14.36 -24.88
C LEU A 93 3.49 -13.70 -26.08
N LYS A 94 4.23 -13.26 -27.10
CA LYS A 94 3.63 -12.72 -28.34
C LYS A 94 2.84 -13.79 -29.09
N ARG A 95 3.41 -14.99 -29.27
CA ARG A 95 2.72 -16.13 -29.92
C ARG A 95 1.41 -16.49 -29.21
N ARG A 96 1.43 -16.65 -27.88
CA ARG A 96 0.22 -16.95 -27.10
C ARG A 96 -0.84 -15.84 -27.20
N LEU A 97 -0.42 -14.58 -27.29
CA LEU A 97 -1.33 -13.44 -27.47
C LEU A 97 -1.96 -13.44 -28.87
N GLU A 98 -1.20 -13.74 -29.92
CA GLU A 98 -1.70 -13.88 -31.28
C GLU A 98 -2.68 -15.05 -31.43
N GLU A 99 -2.37 -16.20 -30.82
CA GLU A 99 -3.26 -17.37 -30.74
C GLU A 99 -4.58 -17.03 -30.02
N GLN A 100 -4.53 -16.31 -28.88
CA GLN A 100 -5.73 -15.82 -28.19
C GLN A 100 -6.54 -14.79 -29.01
N LEU A 101 -5.87 -13.86 -29.69
CA LEU A 101 -6.53 -12.89 -30.56
C LEU A 101 -7.21 -13.56 -31.76
N ARG A 102 -6.62 -14.63 -32.30
CA ARG A 102 -7.23 -15.47 -33.34
C ARG A 102 -8.47 -16.18 -32.82
N GLN A 103 -8.37 -16.88 -31.68
CA GLN A 103 -9.50 -17.57 -31.06
C GLN A 103 -10.67 -16.61 -30.75
N ASN A 104 -10.38 -15.43 -30.21
CA ASN A 104 -11.40 -14.40 -29.94
C ASN A 104 -12.09 -13.89 -31.22
N ARG A 105 -11.35 -13.73 -32.33
CA ARG A 105 -11.93 -13.36 -33.64
C ARG A 105 -12.79 -14.46 -34.23
N GLU A 106 -12.38 -15.72 -34.08
CA GLU A 106 -13.15 -16.88 -34.55
C GLU A 106 -14.44 -17.07 -33.71
N GLN A 107 -14.37 -16.85 -32.38
CA GLN A 107 -15.55 -16.83 -31.50
C GLN A 107 -16.50 -15.66 -31.79
N ALA A 108 -16.00 -14.45 -32.07
CA ALA A 108 -16.85 -13.31 -32.44
C ALA A 108 -17.66 -13.62 -33.71
N ARG A 109 -16.99 -14.12 -34.76
CA ARG A 109 -17.63 -14.57 -36.00
C ARG A 109 -18.58 -15.76 -35.83
N ALA A 110 -18.45 -16.55 -34.77
CA ALA A 110 -19.42 -17.59 -34.43
C ALA A 110 -20.68 -16.99 -33.77
N LYS A 111 -20.52 -16.03 -32.85
CA LYS A 111 -21.63 -15.32 -32.21
C LYS A 111 -22.44 -14.48 -33.20
N GLU A 112 -21.78 -13.72 -34.07
CA GLU A 112 -22.44 -12.91 -35.11
C GLU A 112 -23.37 -13.75 -36.00
N ARG A 113 -22.93 -14.95 -36.40
CA ARG A 113 -23.76 -15.90 -37.17
C ARG A 113 -24.91 -16.48 -36.35
N ALA A 114 -24.66 -16.89 -35.10
CA ALA A 114 -25.72 -17.38 -34.22
C ALA A 114 -26.78 -16.30 -33.92
N GLU A 115 -26.39 -15.03 -33.79
CA GLU A 115 -27.33 -13.90 -33.63
C GLU A 115 -28.13 -13.62 -34.91
N GLN A 116 -27.55 -13.77 -36.10
CA GLN A 116 -28.27 -13.69 -37.37
C GLN A 116 -29.30 -14.82 -37.49
N GLU A 117 -28.89 -16.07 -37.26
CA GLU A 117 -29.79 -17.23 -37.28
C GLU A 117 -30.88 -17.17 -36.19
N ALA A 118 -30.66 -16.46 -35.09
CA ALA A 118 -31.69 -16.23 -34.07
C ALA A 118 -32.74 -15.21 -34.57
N ARG A 119 -32.30 -14.05 -35.09
CA ARG A 119 -33.20 -13.01 -35.63
C ARG A 119 -34.01 -13.52 -36.83
N ASP A 120 -33.43 -14.38 -37.66
CA ASP A 120 -34.13 -14.99 -38.79
C ASP A 120 -35.15 -16.06 -38.37
N ARG A 121 -34.99 -16.68 -37.18
CA ARG A 121 -36.02 -17.52 -36.56
C ARG A 121 -37.14 -16.68 -35.95
N GLU A 122 -36.81 -15.66 -35.16
CA GLU A 122 -37.78 -14.73 -34.56
C GLU A 122 -38.69 -14.08 -35.62
N ARG A 123 -38.14 -13.70 -36.79
CA ARG A 123 -38.93 -13.18 -37.92
C ARG A 123 -39.94 -14.18 -38.46
N ARG A 124 -39.53 -15.43 -38.69
CA ARG A 124 -40.43 -16.50 -39.19
C ARG A 124 -41.53 -16.83 -38.20
N GLU A 125 -41.21 -16.86 -36.90
CA GLU A 125 -42.18 -17.08 -35.83
C GLU A 125 -43.20 -15.92 -35.73
N GLN A 126 -42.76 -14.67 -35.93
CA GLN A 126 -43.65 -13.51 -36.01
C GLN A 126 -44.55 -13.55 -37.25
N GLU A 127 -44.00 -13.88 -38.42
CA GLU A 127 -44.75 -14.01 -39.69
C GLU A 127 -45.79 -15.14 -39.61
N GLU A 128 -45.43 -16.30 -39.04
CA GLU A 128 -46.39 -17.38 -38.78
C GLU A 128 -47.47 -16.99 -37.76
N HIS A 129 -47.10 -16.31 -36.67
CA HIS A 129 -48.05 -15.88 -35.67
C HIS A 129 -49.06 -14.86 -36.24
N GLU A 130 -48.60 -13.89 -37.03
CA GLU A 130 -49.49 -12.94 -37.69
C GLU A 130 -50.40 -13.63 -38.71
N ARG A 131 -49.87 -14.58 -39.50
CA ARG A 131 -50.65 -15.37 -40.45
C ARG A 131 -51.78 -16.15 -39.76
N ARG A 132 -51.50 -16.82 -38.64
CA ARG A 132 -52.50 -17.52 -37.81
C ARG A 132 -53.55 -16.56 -37.23
N LEU A 133 -53.13 -15.36 -36.82
CA LEU A 133 -54.05 -14.33 -36.28
C LEU A 133 -55.01 -13.78 -37.36
N ARG A 134 -54.55 -13.66 -38.60
CA ARG A 134 -55.38 -13.28 -39.76
C ARG A 134 -56.38 -14.39 -40.10
N GLU A 135 -55.94 -15.65 -40.19
CA GLU A 135 -56.81 -16.82 -40.42
C GLU A 135 -57.90 -16.99 -39.34
N GLN A 136 -57.61 -16.66 -38.07
CA GLN A 136 -58.61 -16.65 -37.01
C GLN A 136 -59.64 -15.52 -37.17
N LYS A 137 -59.22 -14.32 -37.58
CA LYS A 137 -60.15 -13.20 -37.83
C LYS A 137 -61.09 -13.48 -39.00
N GLU A 138 -60.57 -14.03 -40.11
CA GLU A 138 -61.40 -14.39 -41.27
C GLU A 138 -62.44 -15.47 -40.94
N ARG A 139 -62.11 -16.44 -40.08
CA ARG A 139 -63.09 -17.38 -39.51
C ARG A 139 -64.15 -16.66 -38.67
N GLN A 140 -63.75 -15.81 -37.74
CA GLN A 140 -64.68 -15.07 -36.87
C GLN A 140 -65.60 -14.15 -37.66
N GLU A 141 -65.13 -13.48 -38.72
CA GLU A 141 -65.98 -12.66 -39.59
C GLU A 141 -66.96 -13.51 -40.42
N ARG A 142 -66.54 -14.68 -40.93
CA ARG A 142 -67.45 -15.60 -41.61
C ARG A 142 -68.52 -16.14 -40.65
N GLU A 143 -68.14 -16.64 -39.48
CA GLU A 143 -69.05 -17.16 -38.46
C GLU A 143 -70.02 -16.05 -37.97
N ALA A 144 -69.53 -14.82 -37.76
CA ALA A 144 -70.37 -13.68 -37.39
C ALA A 144 -71.32 -13.23 -38.51
N ARG A 145 -70.94 -13.40 -39.79
CA ARG A 145 -71.82 -13.13 -40.94
C ARG A 145 -72.90 -14.20 -41.06
N GLU A 146 -72.54 -15.48 -41.01
CA GLU A 146 -73.48 -16.60 -41.04
C GLU A 146 -74.48 -16.52 -39.87
N ALA A 147 -74.03 -16.15 -38.67
CA ALA A 147 -74.90 -15.92 -37.51
C ALA A 147 -75.83 -14.69 -37.66
N ARG A 148 -75.43 -13.64 -38.40
CA ARG A 148 -76.33 -12.51 -38.73
C ARG A 148 -77.38 -12.93 -39.76
N GLU A 149 -76.97 -13.62 -40.81
CA GLU A 149 -77.88 -14.11 -41.86
C GLU A 149 -78.86 -15.17 -41.30
N ALA A 150 -78.47 -15.96 -40.29
CA ALA A 150 -79.36 -16.85 -39.55
C ALA A 150 -80.41 -16.08 -38.73
N ARG A 151 -79.99 -15.13 -37.88
CA ARG A 151 -80.89 -14.30 -37.07
C ARG A 151 -81.87 -13.47 -37.92
N GLU A 152 -81.45 -13.05 -39.11
CA GLU A 152 -82.34 -12.33 -40.03
C GLU A 152 -83.39 -13.25 -40.66
N ARG A 153 -83.14 -14.56 -40.77
CA ARG A 153 -84.15 -15.56 -41.16
C ARG A 153 -85.08 -15.88 -40.00
N GLU A 154 -84.54 -16.10 -38.80
CA GLU A 154 -85.31 -16.32 -37.57
C GLU A 154 -86.29 -15.17 -37.32
N ASN A 155 -85.82 -13.90 -37.35
CA ASN A 155 -86.67 -12.73 -37.20
C ASN A 155 -87.76 -12.62 -38.29
N LYS A 156 -87.51 -13.08 -39.53
CA LYS A 156 -88.51 -13.08 -40.60
C LYS A 156 -89.54 -14.20 -40.44
N GLU A 157 -89.13 -15.34 -39.89
CA GLU A 157 -90.03 -16.44 -39.57
C GLU A 157 -90.87 -16.13 -38.32
N GLU A 158 -90.29 -15.51 -37.29
CA GLU A 158 -91.01 -14.96 -36.15
C GLU A 158 -91.99 -13.85 -36.57
N GLN A 159 -91.61 -12.93 -37.46
CA GLN A 159 -92.56 -11.93 -37.99
C GLN A 159 -93.71 -12.53 -38.79
N ARG A 160 -93.51 -13.69 -39.44
CA ARG A 160 -94.61 -14.44 -40.06
C ARG A 160 -95.50 -15.11 -39.02
N LYS A 161 -94.93 -15.89 -38.11
CA LYS A 161 -95.67 -16.55 -37.01
C LYS A 161 -96.38 -15.55 -36.12
N ALA A 162 -95.81 -14.36 -35.89
CA ALA A 162 -96.43 -13.27 -35.15
C ALA A 162 -97.62 -12.66 -35.91
N LYS A 163 -97.58 -12.54 -37.24
CA LYS A 163 -98.74 -12.10 -38.04
C LYS A 163 -99.84 -13.16 -38.05
N GLU A 164 -99.48 -14.41 -38.33
CA GLU A 164 -100.39 -15.56 -38.29
C GLU A 164 -101.02 -15.71 -36.88
N ALA A 165 -100.26 -15.46 -35.81
CA ALA A 165 -100.76 -15.42 -34.43
C ALA A 165 -101.53 -14.13 -34.06
N GLN A 166 -101.27 -12.99 -34.71
CA GLN A 166 -102.04 -11.76 -34.53
C GLN A 166 -103.43 -11.91 -35.17
N GLU A 167 -103.52 -12.54 -36.34
CA GLU A 167 -104.79 -12.85 -37.00
C GLU A 167 -105.59 -13.91 -36.20
N ALA A 168 -104.91 -14.94 -35.66
CA ALA A 168 -105.52 -15.88 -34.73
C ALA A 168 -105.97 -15.19 -33.42
N ARG A 169 -105.17 -14.28 -32.85
CA ARG A 169 -105.56 -13.50 -31.66
C ARG A 169 -106.71 -12.57 -31.93
N ASN A 170 -106.78 -11.88 -33.06
CA ASN A 170 -107.95 -11.05 -33.40
C ASN A 170 -109.24 -11.90 -33.48
N ALA A 171 -109.15 -13.15 -33.94
CA ALA A 171 -110.27 -14.10 -33.94
C ALA A 171 -110.59 -14.72 -32.57
N GLN A 172 -109.64 -14.70 -31.63
CA GLN A 172 -109.73 -15.30 -30.29
C GLN A 172 -110.08 -14.25 -29.20
N GLU A 173 -109.57 -13.02 -29.28
CA GLU A 173 -109.98 -11.86 -28.47
C GLU A 173 -111.47 -11.54 -28.69
N ALA A 174 -111.99 -11.76 -29.91
CA ALA A 174 -113.43 -11.72 -30.20
C ALA A 174 -114.27 -12.78 -29.45
N ARG A 175 -113.64 -13.77 -28.81
CA ARG A 175 -114.26 -14.79 -27.94
C ARG A 175 -113.90 -14.58 -26.46
N GLU A 176 -112.65 -14.23 -26.17
CA GLU A 176 -112.14 -14.04 -24.80
C GLU A 176 -112.60 -12.71 -24.16
N ALA A 177 -113.03 -11.74 -24.96
CA ALA A 177 -113.77 -10.56 -24.48
C ALA A 177 -115.11 -10.90 -23.79
N GLN A 178 -115.60 -12.14 -23.89
CA GLN A 178 -116.76 -12.62 -23.12
C GLN A 178 -116.38 -13.35 -21.82
N GLN A 179 -115.11 -13.63 -21.54
CA GLN A 179 -114.69 -14.51 -20.43
C GLN A 179 -113.57 -13.96 -19.53
N ALA A 180 -112.80 -12.95 -19.96
CA ALA A 180 -111.68 -12.39 -19.18
C ALA A 180 -112.07 -11.26 -18.18
N ALA A 181 -113.24 -11.38 -17.54
CA ALA A 181 -113.70 -10.40 -16.53
C ALA A 181 -113.29 -10.77 -15.09
N GLU A 182 -112.60 -11.89 -14.88
CA GLU A 182 -112.30 -12.47 -13.56
C GLU A 182 -110.78 -12.59 -13.26
N ALA A 183 -110.46 -12.70 -11.96
CA ALA A 183 -109.19 -13.17 -11.41
C ALA A 183 -107.90 -12.37 -11.71
N ALA A 184 -107.77 -11.18 -11.09
CA ALA A 184 -106.48 -10.52 -10.87
C ALA A 184 -105.91 -10.79 -9.44
N GLN A 185 -104.58 -10.61 -9.27
CA GLN A 185 -103.81 -10.25 -8.04
C GLN A 185 -102.84 -11.27 -7.36
N ALA A 186 -101.84 -10.69 -6.65
CA ALA A 186 -100.92 -11.23 -5.60
C ALA A 186 -99.68 -12.08 -6.02
N LYS A 187 -98.45 -12.07 -5.43
CA LYS A 187 -97.68 -11.44 -4.29
C LYS A 187 -97.30 -12.43 -3.13
N SER A 188 -96.14 -12.41 -2.41
CA SER A 188 -94.73 -11.94 -2.67
C SER A 188 -93.76 -12.15 -1.45
N LYS A 189 -92.43 -12.30 -1.68
CA LYS A 189 -91.22 -12.02 -0.80
C LYS A 189 -90.68 -13.07 0.26
N PRO A 190 -89.39 -12.94 0.74
CA PRO A 190 -88.60 -13.83 1.69
C PRO A 190 -88.31 -13.12 3.09
N PRO A 191 -87.26 -13.32 4.00
CA PRO A 191 -85.87 -13.90 3.93
C PRO A 191 -85.26 -14.88 5.06
N PRO A 192 -84.42 -14.55 6.12
CA PRO A 192 -83.27 -15.40 6.63
C PRO A 192 -83.20 -15.56 8.20
N PRO A 193 -82.08 -15.52 9.03
CA PRO A 193 -80.60 -15.86 8.99
C PRO A 193 -79.97 -16.58 10.27
N ALA A 194 -78.60 -16.69 10.36
CA ALA A 194 -77.69 -16.60 11.57
C ALA A 194 -77.03 -17.85 12.32
N GLY A 195 -75.79 -17.68 12.88
CA GLY A 195 -75.07 -18.63 13.81
C GLY A 195 -73.50 -18.48 13.97
N ILE A 196 -72.88 -18.78 15.14
CA ILE A 196 -71.41 -18.63 15.56
C ILE A 196 -71.11 -19.34 16.94
N PRO A 197 -69.94 -19.31 17.69
CA PRO A 197 -68.46 -19.02 17.50
C PRO A 197 -67.44 -19.94 18.31
N THR A 198 -66.16 -19.51 18.57
CA THR A 198 -65.29 -19.57 19.84
C THR A 198 -63.96 -20.41 20.02
N GLN A 199 -63.03 -19.87 20.86
CA GLN A 199 -61.88 -20.43 21.69
C GLN A 199 -60.48 -20.84 21.09
N ALA A 200 -59.36 -21.07 21.84
CA ALA A 200 -58.60 -20.28 22.86
C ALA A 200 -57.25 -20.93 23.39
N SER A 201 -56.25 -20.14 23.89
CA SER A 201 -55.09 -20.49 24.78
C SER A 201 -53.82 -21.22 24.19
N SER A 202 -52.61 -21.39 24.83
CA SER A 202 -51.75 -20.63 25.81
C SER A 202 -50.33 -21.28 26.10
N SER A 203 -49.49 -20.67 26.98
CA SER A 203 -48.32 -21.22 27.78
C SER A 203 -46.82 -21.05 27.33
N ALA A 204 -45.85 -21.17 28.29
CA ALA A 204 -44.37 -20.95 28.14
C ALA A 204 -43.50 -21.49 29.34
N SER A 205 -42.16 -21.71 29.21
CA SER A 205 -41.22 -22.11 30.32
C SER A 205 -39.68 -21.96 30.05
N ARG A 206 -38.79 -22.35 31.01
CA ARG A 206 -37.31 -22.07 31.13
C ARG A 206 -36.66 -22.95 32.27
N PRO A 207 -35.37 -22.88 32.76
CA PRO A 207 -34.09 -22.22 32.34
C PRO A 207 -32.71 -22.99 32.59
N GLN A 208 -31.57 -22.27 32.49
CA GLN A 208 -30.26 -22.38 33.23
C GLN A 208 -29.10 -23.39 32.90
N HIS A 209 -27.86 -22.86 32.87
CA HIS A 209 -26.48 -23.36 33.26
C HIS A 209 -25.39 -22.42 32.61
N SER A 210 -24.07 -22.36 32.89
CA SER A 210 -23.16 -22.58 34.06
C SER A 210 -21.71 -22.10 33.71
N ALA A 211 -20.78 -21.80 34.65
CA ALA A 211 -19.40 -21.30 34.33
C ALA A 211 -18.26 -21.58 35.38
N PRO A 212 -16.96 -21.62 35.01
CA PRO A 212 -15.81 -21.85 35.92
C PRO A 212 -14.81 -20.66 36.12
N LYS A 213 -13.82 -20.82 37.02
CA LYS A 213 -12.79 -19.83 37.45
C LYS A 213 -11.33 -20.25 37.08
N PRO A 214 -10.34 -19.34 37.09
CA PRO A 214 -8.90 -19.64 36.92
C PRO A 214 -8.13 -19.86 38.26
N PRO A 215 -6.96 -20.54 38.25
CA PRO A 215 -6.05 -20.72 39.39
C PRO A 215 -4.88 -19.70 39.44
N THR A 216 -4.05 -19.78 40.50
CA THR A 216 -3.04 -18.76 40.86
C THR A 216 -1.67 -19.38 41.19
N SER A 217 -0.62 -18.54 41.12
CA SER A 217 0.70 -18.64 41.79
C SER A 217 1.86 -19.38 41.12
N ALA A 218 3.00 -18.69 41.10
CA ALA A 218 4.39 -19.19 41.13
C ALA A 218 5.28 -18.00 41.53
N ALA A 219 6.31 -18.21 42.36
CA ALA A 219 7.22 -17.16 42.83
C ALA A 219 8.66 -17.40 42.34
N SER A 220 9.42 -16.33 42.08
CA SER A 220 10.80 -16.39 41.58
C SER A 220 11.81 -15.82 42.58
N GLY A 221 13.02 -16.40 42.62
CA GLY A 221 14.05 -16.10 43.61
C GLY A 221 14.84 -14.80 43.37
N PRO A 222 15.52 -14.27 44.41
CA PRO A 222 16.00 -12.89 44.45
C PRO A 222 17.21 -12.58 43.55
N ALA A 223 17.89 -13.58 43.00
CA ALA A 223 19.06 -13.37 42.14
C ALA A 223 18.70 -12.81 40.75
N ALA A 224 17.50 -13.11 40.23
CA ALA A 224 17.06 -12.61 38.93
C ALA A 224 16.62 -11.13 38.97
N SER A 225 16.18 -10.65 40.14
CA SER A 225 15.50 -9.36 40.29
C SER A 225 16.32 -8.18 39.77
N LYS A 226 17.62 -8.10 40.09
CA LYS A 226 18.48 -6.95 39.70
C LYS A 226 18.65 -6.80 38.18
N VAL A 227 18.63 -7.90 37.42
CA VAL A 227 18.72 -7.86 35.95
C VAL A 227 17.36 -7.49 35.35
N ILE A 228 16.27 -8.02 35.90
CA ILE A 228 14.90 -7.68 35.51
C ILE A 228 14.61 -6.20 35.75
N GLU A 229 15.06 -5.66 36.89
CA GLU A 229 14.92 -4.26 37.29
C GLU A 229 15.61 -3.32 36.29
N GLN A 230 16.89 -3.57 35.97
CA GLN A 230 17.64 -2.81 34.96
C GLN A 230 17.01 -2.88 33.56
N LEU A 231 16.52 -4.05 33.13
CA LEU A 231 15.81 -4.20 31.86
C LEU A 231 14.46 -3.47 31.85
N SER A 232 13.74 -3.45 32.98
CA SER A 232 12.48 -2.71 33.10
C SER A 232 12.68 -1.20 32.96
N ASP A 233 13.78 -0.68 33.50
CA ASP A 233 14.16 0.73 33.44
C ASP A 233 14.51 1.17 32.00
N ILE A 234 15.26 0.32 31.27
CA ILE A 234 15.56 0.53 29.85
C ILE A 234 14.27 0.51 29.01
N HIS A 235 13.37 -0.45 29.25
CA HIS A 235 12.08 -0.51 28.57
C HIS A 235 11.17 0.69 28.87
N LEU A 236 11.18 1.20 30.12
CA LEU A 236 10.42 2.37 30.52
C LEU A 236 10.93 3.65 29.84
N ARG A 237 12.25 3.86 29.82
CA ARG A 237 12.88 4.99 29.09
C ARG A 237 12.61 4.93 27.59
N ALA A 238 12.75 3.74 26.98
CA ALA A 238 12.43 3.53 25.56
C ALA A 238 10.94 3.71 25.25
N LYS A 239 10.04 3.44 26.19
CA LYS A 239 8.61 3.80 26.07
C LYS A 239 8.43 5.32 26.12
N GLN A 240 8.94 5.99 27.15
CA GLN A 240 8.83 7.43 27.34
C GLN A 240 9.36 8.23 26.13
N ALA A 241 10.49 7.82 25.55
CA ALA A 241 11.02 8.43 24.32
C ALA A 241 10.04 8.32 23.13
N ARG A 242 9.40 7.17 22.94
CA ARG A 242 8.37 6.98 21.89
C ARG A 242 7.10 7.78 22.16
N GLU A 243 6.64 7.87 23.41
CA GLU A 243 5.51 8.73 23.78
C GLU A 243 5.80 10.21 23.47
N GLU A 244 7.01 10.69 23.79
CA GLU A 244 7.42 12.08 23.56
C GLU A 244 7.53 12.41 22.05
N ILE A 245 8.12 11.52 21.25
CA ILE A 245 8.16 11.66 19.78
C ILE A 245 6.74 11.67 19.22
N HIS A 246 5.89 10.73 19.65
CA HIS A 246 4.49 10.67 19.24
C HIS A 246 3.71 11.93 19.61
N ARG A 247 3.93 12.48 20.82
CA ARG A 247 3.32 13.74 21.29
C ARG A 247 3.69 14.90 20.37
N ARG A 248 4.97 15.06 20.01
CA ARG A 248 5.44 16.08 19.06
C ARG A 248 4.78 15.95 17.68
N TYR A 249 4.63 14.73 17.16
CA TYR A 249 3.91 14.49 15.90
C TYR A 249 2.40 14.79 16.00
N LEU A 250 1.76 14.55 17.14
CA LEU A 250 0.37 14.96 17.38
C LEU A 250 0.22 16.49 17.50
N GLU A 251 1.21 17.18 18.05
CA GLU A 251 1.27 18.64 18.13
C GLU A 251 1.51 19.27 16.74
N ALA A 252 2.47 18.76 15.96
CA ALA A 252 2.62 19.10 14.55
C ALA A 252 1.30 18.87 13.77
N HIS A 253 0.57 17.79 14.04
CA HIS A 253 -0.74 17.57 13.43
C HIS A 253 -1.83 18.56 13.90
N ARG A 254 -1.75 19.10 15.13
CA ARG A 254 -2.64 20.19 15.60
C ARG A 254 -2.32 21.49 14.86
N GLU A 255 -1.06 21.84 14.70
CA GLU A 255 -0.69 23.05 13.95
C GLU A 255 -0.98 22.92 12.46
N LEU A 256 -0.85 21.72 11.88
CA LEU A 256 -1.35 21.41 10.53
C LEU A 256 -2.89 21.50 10.41
N LYS A 257 -3.66 21.59 11.50
CA LYS A 257 -5.08 21.99 11.47
C LYS A 257 -5.23 23.52 11.58
N ASN A 258 -4.47 24.17 12.47
CA ASN A 258 -4.52 25.62 12.68
C ASN A 258 -4.10 26.39 11.42
N MET A 259 -2.97 26.04 10.80
CA MET A 259 -2.54 26.62 9.52
C MET A 259 -3.62 26.51 8.43
N ARG A 260 -4.35 25.38 8.33
CA ARG A 260 -5.46 25.27 7.36
C ARG A 260 -6.65 26.17 7.68
N ARG A 261 -6.93 26.45 8.96
CA ARG A 261 -7.94 27.45 9.36
C ARG A 261 -7.48 28.85 8.94
N ASN A 262 -6.21 29.18 9.17
CA ASN A 262 -5.64 30.49 8.85
C ASN A 262 -5.62 30.75 7.33
N VAL A 263 -5.18 29.78 6.52
CA VAL A 263 -5.24 29.86 5.05
C VAL A 263 -6.68 29.96 4.55
N ALA A 264 -7.63 29.25 5.16
CA ALA A 264 -9.05 29.37 4.82
C ALA A 264 -9.66 30.72 5.23
N ALA A 265 -9.18 31.35 6.31
CA ALA A 265 -9.59 32.69 6.73
C ALA A 265 -9.03 33.77 5.79
N TYR A 266 -7.75 33.69 5.43
CA TYR A 266 -7.12 34.57 4.43
C TYR A 266 -7.80 34.45 3.05
N GLY A 267 -8.24 33.24 2.68
CA GLY A 267 -9.09 33.01 1.50
C GLY A 267 -10.54 33.52 1.61
N LYS A 268 -11.05 33.88 2.80
CA LYS A 268 -12.30 34.66 2.89
C LYS A 268 -12.09 36.14 2.55
N GLN A 269 -10.90 36.66 2.83
CA GLN A 269 -10.51 38.04 2.53
C GLN A 269 -10.11 38.23 1.05
N ASN A 270 -9.51 37.20 0.44
CA ASN A 270 -8.98 37.25 -0.93
C ASN A 270 -9.66 36.20 -1.84
N PRO A 271 -10.68 36.58 -2.64
CA PRO A 271 -11.44 35.65 -3.48
C PRO A 271 -10.59 34.92 -4.54
N ASP A 272 -9.69 35.61 -5.22
CA ASP A 272 -8.86 35.02 -6.29
C ASP A 272 -7.84 34.03 -5.74
N PHE A 273 -7.24 34.35 -4.58
CA PHE A 273 -6.40 33.40 -3.84
C PHE A 273 -7.17 32.13 -3.47
N LYS A 274 -8.41 32.28 -2.97
CA LYS A 274 -9.29 31.14 -2.64
C LYS A 274 -9.67 30.31 -3.87
N LYS A 275 -9.84 30.94 -5.04
CA LYS A 275 -10.04 30.25 -6.32
C LYS A 275 -8.79 29.44 -6.69
N ALA A 276 -7.64 30.10 -6.81
CA ALA A 276 -6.38 29.48 -7.23
C ALA A 276 -5.96 28.33 -6.29
N VAL A 277 -5.98 28.53 -4.97
CA VAL A 277 -5.66 27.47 -3.99
C VAL A 277 -6.73 26.37 -3.98
N GLY A 278 -7.99 26.71 -4.25
CA GLY A 278 -9.06 25.74 -4.47
C GLY A 278 -8.81 24.84 -5.68
N GLU A 279 -8.31 25.40 -6.77
CA GLU A 279 -7.95 24.71 -8.01
C GLU A 279 -6.69 23.84 -7.82
N MET A 280 -5.60 24.37 -7.25
CA MET A 280 -4.41 23.59 -6.87
C MET A 280 -4.76 22.39 -5.98
N ARG A 281 -5.59 22.61 -4.95
CA ARG A 281 -6.06 21.55 -4.05
C ARG A 281 -6.89 20.49 -4.80
N ARG A 282 -7.78 20.90 -5.71
CA ARG A 282 -8.58 19.98 -6.54
C ARG A 282 -7.69 19.14 -7.44
N GLU A 283 -6.72 19.76 -8.11
CA GLU A 283 -5.82 19.05 -9.04
C GLU A 283 -4.90 18.08 -8.30
N ILE A 284 -4.28 18.47 -7.18
CA ILE A 284 -3.50 17.52 -6.34
C ILE A 284 -4.37 16.33 -5.89
N THR A 285 -5.63 16.57 -5.49
CA THR A 285 -6.55 15.50 -5.07
C THR A 285 -6.87 14.55 -6.23
N LYS A 286 -7.19 15.11 -7.40
CA LYS A 286 -7.50 14.40 -8.64
C LYS A 286 -6.31 13.57 -9.14
N VAL A 287 -5.14 14.20 -9.30
CA VAL A 287 -3.94 13.56 -9.86
C VAL A 287 -3.44 12.45 -8.94
N CYS A 288 -3.43 12.67 -7.62
CA CYS A 288 -3.12 11.62 -6.64
C CYS A 288 -4.15 10.47 -6.70
N GLY A 289 -5.44 10.80 -6.87
CA GLY A 289 -6.53 9.82 -7.02
C GLY A 289 -6.56 9.07 -8.35
N GLN A 290 -5.73 9.44 -9.32
CA GLN A 290 -5.57 8.71 -10.58
C GLN A 290 -4.39 7.73 -10.57
N ILE A 291 -3.57 7.71 -9.52
CA ILE A 291 -2.44 6.78 -9.40
C ILE A 291 -2.97 5.39 -9.08
N SER A 292 -3.03 4.55 -10.10
CA SER A 292 -3.48 3.17 -10.03
C SER A 292 -2.43 2.22 -10.63
N ILE A 293 -2.69 0.93 -10.45
CA ILE A 293 -1.89 -0.18 -10.98
C ILE A 293 -2.08 -0.27 -12.49
N GLU A 294 -1.04 -0.67 -13.21
CA GLU A 294 -1.13 -1.05 -14.62
C GLU A 294 -1.93 -2.36 -14.74
N THR A 295 -3.02 -2.35 -15.51
CA THR A 295 -3.98 -3.47 -15.57
C THR A 295 -3.29 -4.80 -15.87
N PRO A 296 -3.44 -5.84 -15.01
CA PRO A 296 -2.89 -7.17 -15.28
C PRO A 296 -3.39 -7.71 -16.62
N GLY A 297 -2.47 -8.16 -17.48
CA GLY A 297 -2.78 -8.62 -18.84
C GLY A 297 -2.54 -7.57 -19.94
N ALA A 298 -2.43 -6.28 -19.60
CA ALA A 298 -1.87 -5.31 -20.54
C ALA A 298 -0.34 -5.28 -20.39
N GLN A 299 0.40 -5.44 -21.51
CA GLN A 299 1.86 -5.34 -21.45
C GLN A 299 2.33 -3.96 -20.93
N PRO A 300 3.49 -3.90 -20.24
CA PRO A 300 4.08 -2.66 -19.74
C PRO A 300 4.68 -1.84 -20.90
N THR A 301 3.81 -1.23 -21.71
CA THR A 301 4.22 -0.24 -22.70
C THR A 301 4.78 1.00 -21.99
N ASN A 302 5.91 1.54 -22.46
CA ASN A 302 6.61 2.68 -21.87
C ASN A 302 5.73 3.91 -21.53
N SER A 303 4.58 4.05 -22.20
CA SER A 303 3.56 5.06 -21.93
C SER A 303 2.90 4.98 -20.53
N LYS A 304 2.73 3.80 -19.92
CA LYS A 304 1.96 3.68 -18.66
C LYS A 304 2.76 4.08 -17.43
N GLN A 305 4.02 3.64 -17.35
CA GLN A 305 4.96 4.13 -16.34
C GLN A 305 5.26 5.62 -16.55
N SER A 306 5.26 6.09 -17.80
CA SER A 306 5.31 7.52 -18.13
C SER A 306 4.10 8.29 -17.56
N ASN A 307 2.86 7.79 -17.68
CA ASN A 307 1.67 8.46 -17.12
C ASN A 307 1.78 8.68 -15.60
N ASN A 308 2.23 7.68 -14.83
CA ASN A 308 2.41 7.85 -13.37
C ASN A 308 3.60 8.79 -13.03
N LYS A 309 4.64 8.84 -13.88
CA LYS A 309 5.71 9.85 -13.79
C LYS A 309 5.19 11.26 -14.11
N GLN A 310 4.37 11.43 -15.15
CA GLN A 310 3.74 12.70 -15.52
C GLN A 310 2.81 13.22 -14.41
N ARG A 311 2.01 12.35 -13.79
CA ARG A 311 1.19 12.69 -12.61
C ARG A 311 2.04 13.18 -11.42
N THR A 312 3.16 12.51 -11.17
CA THR A 312 4.13 12.93 -10.14
C THR A 312 4.73 14.30 -10.47
N LEU A 313 5.07 14.55 -11.74
CA LEU A 313 5.57 15.85 -12.22
C LEU A 313 4.50 16.96 -12.14
N GLN A 314 3.23 16.68 -12.46
CA GLN A 314 2.14 17.65 -12.32
C GLN A 314 2.01 18.14 -10.87
N ILE A 315 2.06 17.22 -9.90
CA ILE A 315 2.02 17.60 -8.47
C ILE A 315 3.31 18.31 -8.05
N LYS A 316 4.48 17.88 -8.53
CA LYS A 316 5.76 18.58 -8.29
C LYS A 316 5.68 20.05 -8.74
N ASN A 317 5.27 20.31 -9.98
CA ASN A 317 5.20 21.67 -10.53
C ASN A 317 4.27 22.56 -9.69
N ILE A 318 3.07 22.06 -9.33
CA ILE A 318 2.13 22.79 -8.46
C ILE A 318 2.76 23.13 -7.10
N LEU A 319 3.61 22.27 -6.55
CA LEU A 319 4.30 22.49 -5.28
C LEU A 319 5.51 23.44 -5.42
N GLU A 320 6.20 23.44 -6.56
CA GLU A 320 7.28 24.41 -6.86
C GLU A 320 6.74 25.82 -7.09
N ASP A 321 5.60 25.96 -7.78
CA ASP A 321 4.95 27.27 -7.93
C ASP A 321 4.39 27.77 -6.58
N ALA A 322 4.03 26.85 -5.67
CA ALA A 322 3.69 27.17 -4.29
C ALA A 322 4.90 27.47 -3.39
N SER A 323 6.11 27.00 -3.70
CA SER A 323 7.33 27.35 -2.96
C SER A 323 7.89 28.72 -3.36
N LYS A 324 7.65 29.15 -4.60
CA LYS A 324 7.94 30.52 -5.11
C LYS A 324 6.99 31.59 -4.54
N SER A 325 5.90 31.19 -3.86
CA SER A 325 4.82 32.10 -3.46
C SER A 325 5.17 32.94 -2.22
N SER A 326 5.30 34.25 -2.40
CA SER A 326 5.69 35.25 -1.38
C SER A 326 4.57 35.65 -0.40
N LEU A 327 3.70 34.71 -0.05
CA LEU A 327 2.71 34.89 1.03
C LEU A 327 3.39 35.07 2.40
N PHE A 328 2.58 35.42 3.40
CA PHE A 328 3.06 35.56 4.78
C PHE A 328 3.88 34.34 5.23
N PRO A 329 5.10 34.55 5.74
CA PRO A 329 5.98 33.45 6.12
C PRO A 329 5.45 32.74 7.38
N LEU A 330 5.62 31.41 7.41
CA LEU A 330 5.26 30.56 8.54
C LEU A 330 6.52 29.96 9.17
N ASP A 331 6.59 29.91 10.49
CA ASP A 331 7.66 29.20 11.22
C ASP A 331 7.59 27.70 10.91
N ILE A 332 8.69 27.14 10.42
CA ILE A 332 8.79 25.72 10.06
C ILE A 332 8.95 24.81 11.29
N ARG A 333 9.45 25.32 12.42
CA ARG A 333 9.90 24.52 13.57
C ARG A 333 8.81 23.61 14.16
N PRO A 334 7.53 24.01 14.28
CA PRO A 334 6.45 23.12 14.73
C PRO A 334 6.10 21.97 13.77
N TYR A 335 6.67 21.93 12.56
CA TYR A 335 6.32 20.97 11.50
C TYR A 335 7.43 19.96 11.19
N ILE A 336 8.61 20.10 11.82
CA ILE A 336 9.76 19.21 11.68
C ILE A 336 10.05 18.58 13.05
N VAL A 337 10.08 17.25 13.11
CA VAL A 337 10.20 16.44 14.33
C VAL A 337 11.33 15.42 14.21
N SER A 338 11.54 14.88 12.99
CA SER A 338 12.58 13.89 12.67
C SER A 338 14.02 14.40 12.83
N ARG A 339 14.21 15.72 12.86
CA ARG A 339 15.53 16.36 13.01
C ARG A 339 15.45 17.55 13.97
N PRO A 340 16.35 17.66 14.97
CA PRO A 340 16.43 18.86 15.78
C PRO A 340 16.96 20.02 14.93
N ILE A 341 16.09 20.98 14.63
CA ILE A 341 16.52 22.28 14.09
C ILE A 341 17.25 23.02 15.22
N PRO A 342 18.47 23.55 15.01
CA PRO A 342 19.18 24.26 16.05
C PRO A 342 18.36 25.48 16.54
N PRO A 343 18.15 25.63 17.87
CA PRO A 343 17.30 26.69 18.41
C PRO A 343 17.89 28.09 18.22
N HIS A 344 19.17 28.19 17.86
CA HIS A 344 19.87 29.44 17.54
C HIS A 344 19.66 29.93 16.11
N LEU A 345 18.88 29.24 15.25
CA LEU A 345 18.44 29.86 13.99
C LEU A 345 17.51 31.03 14.31
N ASN A 346 17.91 32.23 13.88
CA ASN A 346 17.08 33.44 13.94
C ASN A 346 15.67 33.17 13.41
N ASN A 347 14.66 33.82 14.02
CA ASN A 347 13.26 33.71 13.60
C ASN A 347 13.03 34.14 12.14
N GLU A 348 13.94 34.92 11.55
CA GLU A 348 14.02 35.18 10.10
C GLU A 348 14.29 33.91 9.28
N ASN A 349 15.30 33.13 9.67
CA ASN A 349 15.79 31.98 8.91
C ASN A 349 14.88 30.74 9.10
N ALA A 350 14.09 30.68 10.18
CA ALA A 350 13.11 29.63 10.46
C ALA A 350 11.83 29.71 9.61
N LYS A 351 11.73 30.66 8.68
CA LYS A 351 10.54 30.89 7.84
C LYS A 351 10.45 29.93 6.65
N ALA A 352 9.22 29.59 6.25
CA ALA A 352 8.90 28.83 5.05
C ALA A 352 7.59 29.32 4.37
N PRO A 353 7.41 29.09 3.06
CA PRO A 353 6.19 29.50 2.33
C PRO A 353 4.94 28.76 2.84
N VAL A 354 3.95 29.50 3.33
CA VAL A 354 2.72 28.90 3.90
C VAL A 354 1.91 28.09 2.86
N LEU A 355 1.95 28.46 1.58
CA LEU A 355 1.24 27.73 0.52
C LEU A 355 1.85 26.35 0.26
N LEU A 356 3.19 26.24 0.24
CA LEU A 356 3.89 24.95 0.13
C LEU A 356 3.47 24.02 1.27
N LEU A 357 3.55 24.48 2.53
CA LEU A 357 3.13 23.66 3.68
C LEU A 357 1.64 23.31 3.63
N TYR A 358 0.78 24.21 3.18
CA TYR A 358 -0.65 23.94 2.98
C TYR A 358 -0.88 22.82 1.95
N LEU A 359 -0.24 22.89 0.77
CA LEU A 359 -0.43 21.91 -0.29
C LEU A 359 0.24 20.56 0.02
N LEU A 360 1.41 20.54 0.68
CA LEU A 360 2.01 19.30 1.21
C LEU A 360 1.10 18.63 2.26
N ASN A 361 0.45 19.42 3.11
CA ASN A 361 -0.52 18.95 4.10
C ASN A 361 -1.81 18.39 3.45
N ILE A 362 -2.23 18.96 2.32
CA ILE A 362 -3.28 18.38 1.46
C ILE A 362 -2.81 17.06 0.84
N LEU A 363 -1.68 17.05 0.13
CA LEU A 363 -1.11 15.86 -0.53
C LEU A 363 -0.98 14.70 0.46
N ALA A 364 -0.36 14.93 1.60
CA ALA A 364 -0.20 13.92 2.64
C ALA A 364 -1.55 13.46 3.24
N LYS A 365 -2.60 14.29 3.26
CA LYS A 365 -3.95 13.85 3.65
C LYS A 365 -4.59 12.96 2.57
N VAL A 366 -4.38 13.26 1.29
CA VAL A 366 -4.91 12.44 0.18
C VAL A 366 -4.15 11.11 0.09
N LEU A 367 -2.83 11.12 0.26
CA LEU A 367 -2.00 9.90 0.38
C LEU A 367 -2.52 8.95 1.46
N ILE A 368 -2.72 9.44 2.70
CA ILE A 368 -3.27 8.62 3.79
C ILE A 368 -4.68 8.08 3.47
N LYS A 369 -5.51 8.87 2.77
CA LYS A 369 -6.84 8.43 2.31
C LYS A 369 -6.72 7.28 1.31
N GLN A 370 -5.88 7.42 0.27
CA GLN A 370 -5.69 6.38 -0.76
C GLN A 370 -4.98 5.13 -0.22
N ILE A 371 -4.10 5.27 0.76
CA ILE A 371 -3.47 4.13 1.43
C ILE A 371 -4.50 3.38 2.31
N ILE A 372 -5.49 4.06 2.88
CA ILE A 372 -6.60 3.44 3.60
C ILE A 372 -7.63 2.79 2.66
N GLU A 373 -7.98 3.44 1.55
CA GLU A 373 -9.11 3.04 0.70
C GLU A 373 -8.72 2.11 -0.45
N GLU A 374 -7.55 2.31 -1.08
CA GLU A 374 -7.11 1.51 -2.23
C GLU A 374 -6.07 0.45 -1.86
N VAL A 375 -5.08 0.76 -1.01
CA VAL A 375 -3.97 -0.18 -0.71
C VAL A 375 -4.37 -1.30 0.26
N SER A 376 -5.41 -1.09 1.06
CA SER A 376 -6.05 -2.12 1.90
C SER A 376 -6.60 -3.27 1.06
N GLN A 377 -7.28 -2.94 -0.04
CA GLN A 377 -7.91 -3.91 -0.96
C GLN A 377 -7.00 -4.33 -2.12
N ARG A 378 -6.07 -3.47 -2.57
CA ARG A 378 -5.16 -3.71 -3.70
C ARG A 378 -3.71 -3.38 -3.32
N ASP A 379 -3.00 -4.39 -2.83
CA ASP A 379 -1.58 -4.34 -2.44
C ASP A 379 -0.66 -3.66 -3.49
N LYS A 380 -0.92 -3.92 -4.78
CA LYS A 380 -0.12 -3.43 -5.90
C LYS A 380 -0.18 -1.90 -6.06
N VAL A 381 -1.18 -1.21 -5.49
CA VAL A 381 -1.26 0.27 -5.49
C VAL A 381 -0.20 0.89 -4.55
N ALA A 382 0.33 0.13 -3.59
CA ALA A 382 1.28 0.64 -2.59
C ALA A 382 2.57 1.19 -3.22
N ASP A 383 3.17 0.47 -4.17
CA ASP A 383 4.42 0.89 -4.83
C ASP A 383 4.26 2.20 -5.63
N PRO A 384 3.29 2.39 -6.56
CA PRO A 384 3.19 3.64 -7.30
C PRO A 384 2.80 4.85 -6.44
N LEU A 385 1.97 4.68 -5.39
CA LEU A 385 1.72 5.76 -4.42
C LEU A 385 2.98 6.11 -3.61
N ALA A 386 3.72 5.11 -3.15
CA ALA A 386 4.99 5.31 -2.45
C ALA A 386 6.05 5.95 -3.35
N VAL A 387 6.11 5.56 -4.63
CA VAL A 387 6.99 6.17 -5.64
C VAL A 387 6.70 7.67 -5.75
N MET A 388 5.43 8.07 -5.91
CA MET A 388 5.07 9.49 -5.93
C MET A 388 5.45 10.20 -4.62
N ALA A 389 4.98 9.68 -3.47
CA ALA A 389 5.17 10.30 -2.16
C ALA A 389 6.66 10.52 -1.85
N VAL A 390 7.46 9.47 -1.98
CA VAL A 390 8.90 9.50 -1.70
C VAL A 390 9.64 10.44 -2.67
N THR A 391 9.24 10.49 -3.95
CA THR A 391 9.89 11.37 -4.94
C THR A 391 9.58 12.86 -4.67
N ILE A 392 8.36 13.19 -4.26
CA ILE A 392 7.99 14.57 -3.89
C ILE A 392 8.69 15.00 -2.61
N PHE A 393 8.71 14.15 -1.58
CA PHE A 393 9.40 14.46 -0.32
C PHE A 393 10.93 14.38 -0.42
N SER A 394 11.52 13.83 -1.48
CA SER A 394 12.97 13.87 -1.76
C SER A 394 13.41 15.00 -2.69
N GLU A 395 12.49 15.84 -3.14
CA GLU A 395 12.78 16.89 -4.13
C GLU A 395 13.49 18.09 -3.47
N PRO A 396 14.70 18.49 -3.91
CA PRO A 396 15.45 19.57 -3.28
C PRO A 396 14.71 20.91 -3.28
N ALA A 397 13.99 21.25 -4.36
CA ALA A 397 13.19 22.46 -4.48
C ALA A 397 11.97 22.53 -3.53
N LEU A 398 11.62 21.41 -2.87
CA LEU A 398 10.53 21.29 -1.89
C LEU A 398 11.04 21.02 -0.46
N CYS A 399 12.37 20.92 -0.28
CA CYS A 399 13.02 20.77 1.03
C CYS A 399 13.36 22.13 1.63
N TRP A 400 13.06 22.34 2.91
CA TRP A 400 13.50 23.55 3.63
C TRP A 400 14.95 23.36 4.08
N ASN A 401 15.88 24.17 3.57
CA ASN A 401 17.32 24.10 3.89
C ASN A 401 17.91 22.66 3.77
N GLY A 402 17.48 21.91 2.76
CA GLY A 402 17.90 20.51 2.55
C GLY A 402 17.30 19.49 3.53
N ILE A 403 16.34 19.90 4.37
CA ILE A 403 15.53 19.02 5.23
C ILE A 403 14.19 18.74 4.54
N SER A 404 13.87 17.45 4.43
CA SER A 404 12.58 16.99 3.88
C SER A 404 11.42 17.30 4.83
N LEU A 405 10.31 17.78 4.28
CA LEU A 405 9.06 18.03 5.00
C LEU A 405 8.19 16.77 5.17
N ILE A 406 8.79 15.58 5.11
CA ILE A 406 8.16 14.26 5.31
C ILE A 406 7.41 14.14 6.64
N ASP A 407 7.80 14.92 7.65
CA ASP A 407 7.14 14.97 8.96
C ASP A 407 5.66 15.40 8.85
N ILE A 408 5.27 16.13 7.79
CA ILE A 408 3.87 16.47 7.49
C ILE A 408 3.02 15.23 7.14
N LEU A 409 3.66 14.17 6.63
CA LEU A 409 3.06 12.85 6.38
C LEU A 409 3.18 11.94 7.62
N LEU A 410 4.33 11.91 8.29
CA LEU A 410 4.51 11.11 9.52
C LEU A 410 3.57 11.54 10.65
N ALA A 411 3.32 12.85 10.81
CA ALA A 411 2.30 13.38 11.73
C ALA A 411 0.88 12.82 11.49
N LYS A 412 0.59 12.35 10.26
CA LYS A 412 -0.68 11.70 9.92
C LYS A 412 -0.63 10.19 10.13
N TYR A 413 0.51 9.55 9.91
CA TYR A 413 0.74 8.15 10.28
C TYR A 413 0.65 7.95 11.79
N HIS A 414 1.30 8.81 12.59
CA HIS A 414 1.18 8.80 14.06
C HIS A 414 -0.26 9.01 14.55
N LEU A 415 -1.13 9.68 13.78
CA LEU A 415 -2.56 9.76 14.11
C LEU A 415 -3.33 8.51 13.65
N ALA A 416 -3.02 7.99 12.47
CA ALA A 416 -3.82 6.97 11.78
C ALA A 416 -3.52 5.54 12.24
N ALA A 417 -2.24 5.23 12.51
CA ALA A 417 -1.75 3.95 13.04
C ALA A 417 -0.58 4.16 14.05
N PRO A 418 -0.83 4.73 15.24
CA PRO A 418 0.15 4.87 16.33
C PRO A 418 0.97 3.61 16.64
N ALA A 419 0.39 2.41 16.49
CA ALA A 419 1.05 1.14 16.76
C ALA A 419 2.24 0.84 15.83
N LEU A 420 2.33 1.47 14.64
CA LEU A 420 3.56 1.44 13.81
C LEU A 420 4.77 2.10 14.50
N PHE A 421 4.55 2.87 15.58
CA PHE A 421 5.58 3.60 16.32
C PHE A 421 5.73 3.08 17.76
N GLY A 422 5.23 1.87 18.02
CA GLY A 422 5.26 1.25 19.35
C GLY A 422 4.31 1.88 20.38
N ILE A 423 3.28 2.62 19.93
CA ILE A 423 2.24 3.19 20.79
C ILE A 423 1.04 2.22 20.85
N TYR A 424 0.81 1.66 22.03
CA TYR A 424 -0.21 0.63 22.28
C TYR A 424 -1.22 1.04 23.36
N GLY A 425 -2.38 0.37 23.35
CA GLY A 425 -3.46 0.52 24.33
C GLY A 425 -4.62 -0.44 24.07
N LYS A 426 -5.44 -0.72 25.10
CA LYS A 426 -6.42 -1.82 25.09
C LYS A 426 -7.65 -1.53 24.23
N GLU A 427 -7.86 -2.37 23.21
CA GLU A 427 -8.99 -2.34 22.26
C GLU A 427 -10.38 -2.45 22.91
N THR A 428 -10.46 -2.90 24.16
CA THR A 428 -11.69 -2.92 24.97
C THR A 428 -12.08 -1.56 25.56
N THR A 429 -11.22 -0.54 25.48
CA THR A 429 -11.42 0.76 26.12
C THR A 429 -11.50 1.91 25.10
N GLU A 430 -12.33 2.92 25.36
CA GLU A 430 -12.42 4.15 24.54
C GLU A 430 -11.05 4.82 24.35
N ASN A 431 -10.29 4.95 25.44
CA ASN A 431 -8.97 5.57 25.44
C ASN A 431 -7.95 4.72 24.65
N GLY A 432 -7.93 3.40 24.86
CA GLY A 432 -7.08 2.48 24.10
C GLY A 432 -7.37 2.50 22.60
N ARG A 433 -8.65 2.51 22.20
CA ARG A 433 -9.08 2.67 20.80
C ARG A 433 -8.60 3.98 20.19
N ALA A 434 -8.77 5.11 20.88
CA ALA A 434 -8.23 6.40 20.43
C ALA A 434 -6.69 6.34 20.26
N ARG A 435 -6.01 5.75 21.24
CA ARG A 435 -4.55 5.67 21.35
C ARG A 435 -3.87 4.76 20.32
N ILE A 436 -4.60 3.83 19.68
CA ILE A 436 -4.12 2.99 18.58
C ILE A 436 -4.64 3.42 17.19
N GLY A 437 -5.30 4.58 17.08
CA GLY A 437 -5.76 5.12 15.79
C GLY A 437 -7.04 4.48 15.26
N TRP A 438 -7.84 3.86 16.12
CA TRP A 438 -9.20 3.44 15.78
C TRP A 438 -10.05 4.66 15.45
N ALA A 439 -10.73 4.66 14.30
CA ALA A 439 -11.52 5.81 13.88
C ALA A 439 -12.92 5.79 14.51
N ARG A 440 -13.51 6.98 14.66
CA ARG A 440 -14.97 7.12 14.84
C ARG A 440 -15.65 7.17 13.47
N ASN A 441 -16.95 6.90 13.45
CA ASN A 441 -17.76 6.95 12.22
C ASN A 441 -17.84 8.39 11.67
N GLY A 442 -18.34 8.54 10.44
CA GLY A 442 -18.42 9.84 9.76
C GLY A 442 -19.16 10.91 10.57
N ASP A 443 -20.22 10.50 11.27
CA ASP A 443 -21.09 11.32 12.12
C ASP A 443 -20.51 11.57 13.52
N GLY A 444 -19.27 11.13 13.78
CA GLY A 444 -18.60 11.17 15.08
C GLY A 444 -19.14 10.17 16.12
N ASN A 445 -20.33 9.62 15.89
CA ASN A 445 -21.03 8.75 16.83
C ASN A 445 -20.56 7.30 16.70
N GLY A 446 -20.03 6.74 17.80
CA GLY A 446 -19.46 5.39 17.84
C GLY A 446 -18.13 5.21 17.09
N TRP A 447 -17.55 4.01 17.25
CA TRP A 447 -16.32 3.57 16.59
C TRP A 447 -16.64 2.85 15.28
N ILE A 448 -15.70 2.83 14.33
CA ILE A 448 -15.81 1.98 13.13
C ILE A 448 -15.80 0.49 13.52
N PRO A 449 -16.37 -0.42 12.68
CA PRO A 449 -16.26 -1.86 12.88
C PRO A 449 -14.81 -2.37 12.89
N GLU A 450 -14.56 -3.48 13.58
CA GLU A 450 -13.22 -4.09 13.65
C GLU A 450 -12.68 -4.46 12.27
N GLN A 451 -13.49 -5.04 11.39
CA GLN A 451 -13.11 -5.33 10.00
C GLN A 451 -12.60 -4.09 9.24
N THR A 452 -13.31 -2.97 9.36
CA THR A 452 -12.90 -1.69 8.76
C THR A 452 -11.64 -1.13 9.40
N HIS A 453 -11.40 -1.40 10.69
CA HIS A 453 -10.14 -1.08 11.35
C HIS A 453 -8.99 -1.97 10.85
N ALA A 454 -9.21 -3.28 10.70
CA ALA A 454 -8.26 -4.24 10.16
C ALA A 454 -7.80 -3.89 8.74
N GLU A 455 -8.74 -3.51 7.87
CA GLU A 455 -8.46 -3.04 6.51
C GLU A 455 -7.65 -1.74 6.50
N ARG A 456 -8.01 -0.76 7.33
CA ARG A 456 -7.22 0.48 7.52
C ARG A 456 -5.79 0.18 7.96
N MET A 457 -5.61 -0.69 8.94
CA MET A 457 -4.28 -1.08 9.43
C MET A 457 -3.48 -1.80 8.34
N THR A 458 -4.10 -2.73 7.63
CA THR A 458 -3.48 -3.48 6.53
C THR A 458 -3.00 -2.54 5.41
N GLY A 459 -3.84 -1.58 5.00
CA GLY A 459 -3.48 -0.56 4.02
C GLY A 459 -2.31 0.32 4.49
N LEU A 460 -2.39 0.84 5.72
CA LEU A 460 -1.36 1.69 6.31
C LEU A 460 0.00 0.98 6.46
N GLY A 461 0.00 -0.29 6.90
CA GLY A 461 1.21 -1.12 7.00
C GLY A 461 1.90 -1.32 5.64
N ARG A 462 1.15 -1.75 4.62
CA ARG A 462 1.64 -1.88 3.24
C ARG A 462 2.18 -0.56 2.68
N GLY A 463 1.45 0.55 2.87
CA GLY A 463 1.87 1.87 2.41
C GLY A 463 3.16 2.35 3.09
N PHE A 464 3.30 2.08 4.40
CA PHE A 464 4.50 2.41 5.16
C PHE A 464 5.71 1.56 4.69
N ALA A 465 5.52 0.26 4.49
CA ALA A 465 6.54 -0.64 3.93
C ALA A 465 7.01 -0.19 2.54
N ALA A 466 6.06 0.19 1.67
CA ALA A 466 6.33 0.63 0.30
C ALA A 466 7.20 1.90 0.22
N MET A 467 7.02 2.83 1.15
CA MET A 467 7.83 4.05 1.23
C MET A 467 9.19 3.81 1.89
N SER A 468 9.20 3.14 3.06
CA SER A 468 10.40 3.00 3.90
C SER A 468 11.44 2.04 3.32
N LEU A 469 11.02 0.98 2.62
CA LEU A 469 11.93 0.04 1.94
C LEU A 469 12.30 0.46 0.50
N ARG A 470 12.05 1.71 0.11
CA ARG A 470 12.34 2.17 -1.26
C ARG A 470 13.84 2.43 -1.47
N LYS A 471 14.45 1.72 -2.42
CA LYS A 471 15.85 1.92 -2.81
C LYS A 471 16.03 3.25 -3.54
N PHE A 472 16.99 4.06 -3.08
CA PHE A 472 17.47 5.26 -3.77
C PHE A 472 18.73 4.92 -4.57
N PRO A 473 18.81 5.27 -5.88
CA PRO A 473 20.03 5.06 -6.65
C PRO A 473 21.17 5.97 -6.15
N SER A 474 22.39 5.44 -5.98
CA SER A 474 23.56 6.20 -5.49
C SER A 474 23.91 7.43 -6.35
N LYS A 475 23.46 7.45 -7.62
CA LYS A 475 23.58 8.58 -8.55
C LYS A 475 22.66 9.77 -8.22
N TRP A 476 21.78 9.66 -7.24
CA TRP A 476 20.90 10.76 -6.78
C TRP A 476 21.52 11.45 -5.55
N VAL A 477 22.72 12.01 -5.73
CA VAL A 477 23.56 12.57 -4.65
C VAL A 477 22.83 13.64 -3.82
N GLU A 478 21.99 14.44 -4.46
CA GLU A 478 21.21 15.51 -3.83
C GLU A 478 19.92 14.99 -3.15
N GLN A 479 19.28 13.96 -3.71
CA GLN A 479 17.98 13.47 -3.23
C GLN A 479 18.15 12.41 -2.14
N LYS A 480 18.32 12.89 -0.90
CA LYS A 480 18.38 12.04 0.30
C LYS A 480 17.03 11.34 0.52
N ASN A 481 17.04 10.06 0.90
CA ASN A 481 15.81 9.32 1.18
C ASN A 481 15.04 9.97 2.35
N PRO A 482 13.79 10.44 2.15
CA PRO A 482 13.01 11.09 3.19
C PRO A 482 12.50 10.12 4.26
N LEU A 483 12.38 8.83 3.96
CA LEU A 483 11.98 7.79 4.92
C LEU A 483 12.92 6.58 4.79
N PRO A 484 14.14 6.62 5.37
CA PRO A 484 15.11 5.55 5.22
C PRO A 484 14.67 4.23 5.87
N PRO A 485 15.23 3.07 5.45
CA PRO A 485 14.83 1.75 5.93
C PRO A 485 14.91 1.51 7.46
N HIS A 486 15.63 2.32 8.23
CA HIS A 486 15.60 2.22 9.70
C HIS A 486 14.19 2.43 10.25
N ASN A 487 13.36 3.28 9.61
CA ASN A 487 11.97 3.48 9.99
C ASN A 487 11.13 2.19 9.86
N PHE A 488 11.45 1.33 8.89
CA PHE A 488 10.81 0.01 8.74
C PHE A 488 11.24 -0.94 9.86
N TYR A 489 12.55 -0.98 10.15
CA TYR A 489 13.11 -1.77 11.24
C TYR A 489 12.52 -1.35 12.59
N GLU A 490 12.47 -0.04 12.86
CA GLU A 490 11.90 0.55 14.07
C GLU A 490 10.39 0.30 14.18
N ALA A 491 9.65 0.26 13.06
CA ALA A 491 8.23 -0.07 13.09
C ALA A 491 7.97 -1.54 13.46
N ILE A 492 8.73 -2.48 12.89
CA ILE A 492 8.66 -3.89 13.34
C ILE A 492 9.12 -3.99 14.80
N ALA A 493 10.25 -3.40 15.17
CA ALA A 493 10.76 -3.39 16.55
C ALA A 493 9.77 -2.75 17.55
N GLY A 494 9.02 -1.73 17.14
CA GLY A 494 7.96 -1.10 17.91
C GLY A 494 6.80 -2.04 18.21
N ILE A 495 6.44 -2.91 17.26
CA ILE A 495 5.37 -3.90 17.40
C ILE A 495 5.86 -5.15 18.17
N VAL A 496 6.98 -5.74 17.77
CA VAL A 496 7.42 -7.05 18.32
C VAL A 496 8.01 -6.96 19.73
N ASN A 497 8.26 -5.75 20.25
CA ASN A 497 8.66 -5.51 21.63
C ASN A 497 7.52 -5.02 22.54
N VAL A 498 6.25 -5.11 22.09
CA VAL A 498 5.10 -4.84 22.97
C VAL A 498 4.97 -5.92 24.04
N PRO A 499 4.77 -5.57 25.34
CA PRO A 499 4.58 -6.54 26.42
C PRO A 499 3.37 -7.45 26.16
N PRO A 500 3.43 -8.78 26.43
CA PRO A 500 2.36 -9.71 26.05
C PRO A 500 0.93 -9.35 26.50
N GLY A 501 0.77 -8.70 27.66
CA GLY A 501 -0.53 -8.24 28.18
C GLY A 501 -1.07 -6.93 27.55
N GLU A 502 -0.31 -6.30 26.66
CA GLU A 502 -0.69 -5.12 25.87
C GLU A 502 -0.63 -5.39 24.36
N VAL A 503 -0.33 -6.62 23.94
CA VAL A 503 -0.45 -7.05 22.53
C VAL A 503 -1.93 -7.14 22.18
N THR A 504 -2.31 -6.58 21.03
CA THR A 504 -3.70 -6.49 20.57
C THR A 504 -3.84 -6.89 19.10
N GLN A 505 -5.07 -7.07 18.61
CA GLN A 505 -5.31 -7.50 17.23
C GLN A 505 -4.72 -6.54 16.18
N THR A 506 -4.79 -5.23 16.44
CA THR A 506 -4.16 -4.15 15.64
C THR A 506 -2.68 -4.42 15.33
N HIS A 507 -1.94 -4.96 16.29
CA HIS A 507 -0.52 -5.26 16.15
C HIS A 507 -0.28 -6.34 15.10
N PHE A 508 -1.11 -7.38 15.08
CA PHE A 508 -1.00 -8.45 14.08
C PHE A 508 -1.45 -8.01 12.69
N TYR A 509 -2.47 -7.18 12.56
CA TYR A 509 -2.87 -6.60 11.26
C TYR A 509 -1.74 -5.78 10.63
N LEU A 510 -1.08 -4.93 11.42
CA LEU A 510 0.09 -4.17 10.97
C LEU A 510 1.28 -5.10 10.67
N LEU A 511 1.59 -6.05 11.55
CA LEU A 511 2.75 -6.92 11.38
C LEU A 511 2.62 -7.81 10.13
N LYS A 512 1.44 -8.40 9.91
CA LYS A 512 1.14 -9.16 8.69
C LYS A 512 1.35 -8.31 7.44
N ALA A 513 0.85 -7.06 7.45
CA ALA A 513 0.97 -6.14 6.31
C ALA A 513 2.40 -5.65 6.04
N LEU A 514 3.23 -5.51 7.09
CA LEU A 514 4.66 -5.19 6.96
C LEU A 514 5.48 -6.39 6.44
N THR A 515 5.05 -7.63 6.71
CA THR A 515 5.81 -8.86 6.46
C THR A 515 5.32 -9.71 5.29
N GLU A 516 4.38 -9.21 4.48
CA GLU A 516 3.99 -9.86 3.22
C GLU A 516 5.23 -10.05 2.33
N GLU A 517 5.26 -11.17 1.58
CA GLU A 517 6.36 -11.66 0.73
C GLU A 517 7.20 -10.54 0.08
N LYS A 518 6.53 -9.65 -0.67
CA LYS A 518 7.09 -8.49 -1.37
C LYS A 518 7.90 -7.53 -0.48
N TRP A 519 7.49 -7.34 0.77
CA TRP A 519 8.14 -6.44 1.73
C TRP A 519 9.22 -7.19 2.52
N ALA A 520 8.98 -8.44 2.90
CA ALA A 520 9.98 -9.32 3.52
C ALA A 520 11.21 -9.49 2.61
N GLY A 521 11.01 -9.74 1.31
CA GLY A 521 12.09 -9.83 0.32
C GLY A 521 12.85 -8.51 0.15
N LYS A 522 12.16 -7.35 0.15
CA LYS A 522 12.80 -6.03 0.14
C LYS A 522 13.62 -5.78 1.43
N PHE A 523 13.12 -6.19 2.59
CA PHE A 523 13.78 -6.03 3.89
C PHE A 523 15.04 -6.89 4.03
N VAL A 524 14.97 -8.18 3.64
CA VAL A 524 16.16 -9.05 3.52
C VAL A 524 17.14 -8.51 2.49
N GLY A 525 16.64 -7.94 1.38
CA GLY A 525 17.45 -7.23 0.37
C GLY A 525 18.04 -5.87 0.79
N VAL A 526 17.92 -5.48 2.07
CA VAL A 526 18.57 -4.31 2.70
C VAL A 526 19.42 -4.72 3.91
N TYR A 527 18.92 -5.59 4.80
CA TYR A 527 19.58 -5.96 6.06
C TYR A 527 20.15 -7.39 6.12
N GLY A 528 20.00 -8.18 5.05
CA GLY A 528 20.55 -9.53 4.94
C GLY A 528 20.14 -10.44 6.11
N LYS A 529 21.12 -11.09 6.74
CA LYS A 529 20.90 -12.02 7.86
C LYS A 529 20.20 -11.37 9.07
N ALA A 530 20.38 -10.07 9.31
CA ALA A 530 19.72 -9.38 10.41
C ALA A 530 18.20 -9.27 10.21
N ALA A 531 17.75 -9.05 8.97
CA ALA A 531 16.32 -9.10 8.64
C ALA A 531 15.72 -10.50 8.84
N ILE A 532 16.47 -11.57 8.57
CA ILE A 532 16.01 -12.96 8.79
C ILE A 532 15.79 -13.21 10.29
N ALA A 533 16.72 -12.76 11.15
CA ALA A 533 16.56 -12.86 12.60
C ALA A 533 15.35 -12.05 13.12
N VAL A 534 15.14 -10.83 12.60
CA VAL A 534 13.96 -10.03 12.94
C VAL A 534 12.66 -10.69 12.44
N LEU A 535 12.65 -11.28 11.25
CA LEU A 535 11.48 -11.99 10.72
C LEU A 535 11.15 -13.25 11.53
N ARG A 536 12.15 -14.03 11.99
CA ARG A 536 11.95 -15.13 12.95
C ARG A 536 11.29 -14.63 14.23
N HIS A 537 11.87 -13.59 14.86
CA HIS A 537 11.30 -13.04 16.09
C HIS A 537 9.87 -12.51 15.87
N ALA A 538 9.61 -11.84 14.75
CA ALA A 538 8.31 -11.30 14.39
C ALA A 538 7.23 -12.34 14.08
N LEU A 539 7.59 -13.46 13.43
CA LEU A 539 6.63 -14.40 12.84
C LEU A 539 6.55 -15.75 13.56
N VAL A 540 7.50 -16.07 14.44
CA VAL A 540 7.55 -17.31 15.21
C VAL A 540 7.48 -17.04 16.72
N GLU A 541 8.37 -16.18 17.24
CA GLU A 541 8.48 -15.93 18.69
C GLU A 541 7.42 -14.96 19.22
N PHE A 542 7.13 -13.89 18.49
CA PHE A 542 6.12 -12.90 18.87
C PHE A 542 4.68 -13.46 18.85
N PRO A 543 4.25 -14.26 17.86
CA PRO A 543 2.93 -14.89 17.90
C PRO A 543 2.82 -15.95 18.99
N SER A 544 3.88 -16.72 19.28
CA SER A 544 3.81 -17.81 20.26
C SER A 544 3.53 -17.30 21.68
N ARG A 545 4.18 -16.20 22.08
CA ARG A 545 4.05 -15.57 23.42
C ARG A 545 2.77 -14.75 23.64
N ALA A 546 1.94 -14.58 22.62
CA ALA A 546 0.75 -13.72 22.67
C ALA A 546 -0.56 -14.52 22.84
N PRO A 547 -1.66 -13.91 23.32
CA PRO A 547 -2.97 -14.55 23.38
C PRO A 547 -3.43 -15.11 22.02
N LYS A 548 -4.27 -16.16 22.03
CA LYS A 548 -4.88 -16.70 20.80
C LYS A 548 -5.82 -15.66 20.18
N SER A 549 -5.63 -15.36 18.89
CA SER A 549 -6.52 -14.51 18.10
C SER A 549 -6.38 -14.80 16.61
N GLN A 550 -7.40 -14.47 15.82
CA GLN A 550 -7.37 -14.60 14.36
C GLN A 550 -6.18 -13.86 13.72
N GLY A 551 -5.76 -12.73 14.29
CA GLY A 551 -4.59 -11.97 13.83
C GLY A 551 -3.27 -12.71 14.12
N ARG A 552 -3.11 -13.26 15.34
CA ARG A 552 -1.95 -14.10 15.70
C ARG A 552 -1.81 -15.26 14.71
N ASP A 553 -2.90 -15.97 14.44
CA ASP A 553 -2.88 -17.16 13.59
C ASP A 553 -2.62 -16.79 12.11
N ALA A 554 -3.16 -15.66 11.65
CA ALA A 554 -2.88 -15.12 10.31
C ALA A 554 -1.44 -14.59 10.13
N VAL A 555 -0.73 -14.27 11.22
CA VAL A 555 0.72 -13.96 11.21
C VAL A 555 1.56 -15.24 11.28
N ALA A 556 1.16 -16.22 12.11
CA ALA A 556 1.84 -17.51 12.23
C ALA A 556 1.80 -18.36 10.94
N ALA A 557 0.90 -18.06 10.01
CA ALA A 557 0.88 -18.65 8.67
C ALA A 557 1.89 -18.03 7.67
N VAL A 558 2.43 -16.84 7.95
CA VAL A 558 3.34 -16.12 7.03
C VAL A 558 4.67 -16.86 6.78
N PRO A 559 5.34 -17.51 7.77
CA PRO A 559 6.57 -18.26 7.53
C PRO A 559 6.48 -19.30 6.40
N GLU A 560 5.38 -20.07 6.32
CA GLU A 560 5.22 -21.07 5.26
C GLU A 560 5.01 -20.43 3.87
N VAL A 561 4.43 -19.23 3.79
CA VAL A 561 4.36 -18.44 2.55
C VAL A 561 5.77 -17.98 2.14
N LEU A 562 6.55 -17.41 3.06
CA LEU A 562 7.92 -16.95 2.78
C LEU A 562 8.86 -18.12 2.41
N LYS A 563 8.66 -19.29 3.01
CA LYS A 563 9.36 -20.54 2.71
C LYS A 563 8.97 -21.13 1.35
N ARG A 564 7.69 -21.03 0.94
CA ARG A 564 7.23 -21.44 -0.39
C ARG A 564 7.75 -20.52 -1.49
N ASP A 565 7.58 -19.21 -1.31
CA ASP A 565 7.72 -18.23 -2.41
C ASP A 565 9.12 -17.62 -2.48
N LEU A 566 9.74 -17.30 -1.33
CA LEU A 566 11.10 -16.75 -1.26
C LEU A 566 12.17 -17.80 -0.93
N LYS A 567 11.78 -19.07 -0.68
CA LYS A 567 12.64 -20.13 -0.13
C LYS A 567 13.30 -19.75 1.21
N LEU A 568 12.68 -18.83 1.94
CA LEU A 568 13.19 -18.30 3.20
C LEU A 568 12.72 -19.16 4.37
N THR A 569 13.62 -19.96 4.94
CA THR A 569 13.36 -20.67 6.20
C THR A 569 13.61 -19.70 7.36
N LEU A 570 12.59 -19.53 8.20
CA LEU A 570 12.64 -18.74 9.45
C LEU A 570 12.75 -19.68 10.64
#